data_AF-A0A8S1D3D0-F1
#
_entry.id   AF-A0A8S1D3D0-F1
#
_cell.length_a   1.000
_cell.length_b   1.000
_cell.length_c   1.000
_cell.angle_alpha   90.00
_cell.angle_beta   90.00
_cell.angle_gamma   90.00
#
_symmetry.space_group_name_H-M   'P 1'
#
loop_
_entity.id
_entity.type
_entity.pdbx_description
1 polymer ?
#
loop_
_entity_poly.entity_id
_entity_poly.type
_entity_poly.pdbx_seq_one_letter_code
_entity_poly.pdbx_strand_id
1 'polypeptide(L)'
;MNIVIKLSSTKIKMSNQSDQGASADFIERRRAALERFINRTANHPILRVDPDFRDFLESELELPKATNTSALSGAGVIRLFNKVGETVNKITYKMDESDSWFEEKVQQVENLDAQLKNMLTRVEALVYQRRELSQCTASFGKSVAMLSNCDEHNSLSRALSQLAEVEEKVEHVYAEQCIADFGILCELLKDYVALVGAIKDVFHERVKVYQNWQHAQVVLNKKREAKAKFEIMGRTDKINQANDEVVEWESKVERGQEEFENISRMIKKELERFELVRIQEFKVTLINYIESLMQNQQQLIQIWESFLPEAKAIA
;
A
#
# COMPACT_ATOMS: atom_id res chain seq x y z
N MET A 1 8.40 -18.99 1.23
CA MET A 1 7.33 -19.79 1.87
C MET A 1 6.06 -19.04 1.57
N ASN A 2 5.08 -19.64 0.88
CA ASN A 2 3.82 -18.95 0.59
C ASN A 2 2.81 -19.33 1.68
N ILE A 3 2.42 -18.35 2.49
CA ILE A 3 1.42 -18.46 3.56
C ILE A 3 0.07 -18.05 2.96
N VAL A 4 -0.91 -18.95 3.02
CA VAL A 4 -2.28 -18.69 2.54
C VAL A 4 -3.20 -18.49 3.74
N ILE A 5 -3.85 -17.34 3.82
CA ILE A 5 -4.80 -17.04 4.91
C ILE A 5 -6.15 -17.64 4.56
N LYS A 6 -6.55 -18.67 5.31
CA LYS A 6 -7.90 -19.25 5.24
C LYS A 6 -8.87 -18.47 6.14
N LEU A 7 -10.04 -18.11 5.60
CA LEU A 7 -11.11 -17.52 6.38
C LEU A 7 -11.66 -18.56 7.37
N SER A 8 -11.34 -18.40 8.65
CA SER A 8 -12.17 -18.96 9.72
C SER A 8 -13.34 -18.01 9.94
N SER A 9 -14.54 -18.56 10.20
CA SER A 9 -15.78 -17.79 10.38
C SER A 9 -15.77 -16.96 11.66
N THR A 10 -14.97 -15.90 11.69
CA THR A 10 -14.98 -14.94 12.79
C THR A 10 -16.18 -14.02 12.58
N LYS A 11 -17.25 -14.22 13.36
CA LYS A 11 -18.46 -13.39 13.32
C LYS A 11 -18.10 -11.94 13.61
N ILE A 12 -18.03 -11.11 12.57
CA ILE A 12 -18.00 -9.66 12.70
C ILE A 12 -19.43 -9.21 12.98
N LYS A 13 -19.69 -8.67 14.17
CA LYS A 13 -20.99 -8.12 14.55
C LYS A 13 -21.10 -6.72 13.96
N MET A 14 -21.71 -6.59 12.78
CA MET A 14 -22.06 -5.30 12.16
C MET A 14 -23.58 -5.18 12.05
N SER A 15 -24.11 -4.05 12.50
CA SER A 15 -25.53 -3.71 12.50
C SER A 15 -25.99 -3.25 11.11
N ASN A 16 -26.69 -4.12 10.39
CA ASN A 16 -27.81 -3.88 9.46
C ASN A 16 -27.80 -4.90 8.31
N GLN A 17 -28.97 -5.48 8.04
CA GLN A 17 -29.18 -6.64 7.17
C GLN A 17 -29.10 -6.35 5.65
N SER A 18 -28.79 -5.13 5.21
CA SER A 18 -28.76 -4.74 3.79
C SER A 18 -27.39 -4.87 3.10
N ASP A 19 -26.32 -5.20 3.83
CA ASP A 19 -24.92 -5.05 3.36
C ASP A 19 -24.12 -6.36 3.23
N GLN A 20 -24.78 -7.52 3.14
CA GLN A 20 -24.06 -8.82 3.14
C GLN A 20 -23.08 -8.98 1.98
N GLY A 21 -23.38 -8.45 0.78
CA GLY A 21 -22.47 -8.46 -0.37
C GLY A 21 -21.27 -7.52 -0.20
N ALA A 22 -21.50 -6.28 0.26
CA ALA A 22 -20.43 -5.33 0.57
C ALA A 22 -19.52 -5.83 1.71
N SER A 23 -20.09 -6.58 2.66
CA SER A 23 -19.33 -7.20 3.75
C SER A 23 -18.42 -8.34 3.27
N ALA A 24 -18.85 -9.15 2.31
CA ALA A 24 -18.04 -10.23 1.77
C ALA A 24 -16.86 -9.68 0.95
N ASP A 25 -17.12 -8.69 0.08
CA ASP A 25 -16.09 -8.01 -0.71
C ASP A 25 -15.04 -7.35 0.19
N PHE A 26 -15.47 -6.69 1.28
CA PHE A 26 -14.56 -6.09 2.24
C PHE A 26 -13.68 -7.14 2.94
N ILE A 27 -14.26 -8.26 3.38
CA ILE A 27 -13.52 -9.34 4.04
C ILE A 27 -12.48 -9.94 3.09
N GLU A 28 -12.86 -10.18 1.84
CA GLU A 28 -11.94 -10.78 0.86
C GLU A 28 -10.80 -9.83 0.49
N ARG A 29 -11.08 -8.53 0.30
CA ARG A 29 -10.05 -7.50 0.13
C ARG A 29 -9.07 -7.48 1.29
N ARG A 30 -9.59 -7.51 2.52
CA ARG A 30 -8.76 -7.51 3.73
C ARG A 30 -7.91 -8.78 3.83
N ARG A 31 -8.49 -9.94 3.50
CA ARG A 31 -7.77 -11.23 3.48
C ARG A 31 -6.62 -11.19 2.48
N ALA A 32 -6.87 -10.76 1.25
CA ALA A 32 -5.86 -10.65 0.21
C ALA A 32 -4.74 -9.67 0.57
N ALA A 33 -5.08 -8.50 1.15
CA ALA A 33 -4.10 -7.54 1.62
C ALA A 33 -3.22 -8.10 2.74
N LEU A 34 -3.81 -8.80 3.72
CA LEU A 34 -3.07 -9.46 4.80
C LEU A 34 -2.18 -10.58 4.28
N GLU A 35 -2.66 -11.36 3.30
CA GLU A 35 -1.89 -12.42 2.67
C GLU A 35 -0.65 -11.85 1.95
N ARG A 36 -0.80 -10.77 1.17
CA ARG A 36 0.33 -10.07 0.56
C ARG A 36 1.31 -9.55 1.61
N PHE A 37 0.81 -8.91 2.68
CA PHE A 37 1.64 -8.40 3.76
C PHE A 37 2.47 -9.51 4.43
N ILE A 38 1.82 -10.59 4.89
CA ILE A 38 2.49 -11.70 5.57
C ILE A 38 3.51 -12.39 4.66
N ASN A 39 3.16 -12.63 3.39
CA ASN A 39 4.09 -13.22 2.44
C ASN A 39 5.30 -12.31 2.17
N ARG A 40 5.10 -11.00 2.05
CA ARG A 40 6.19 -10.05 1.86
C ARG A 40 7.14 -10.03 3.07
N THR A 41 6.59 -10.04 4.28
CA THR A 41 7.36 -10.12 5.54
C THR A 41 8.12 -11.44 5.65
N ALA A 42 7.46 -12.57 5.36
CA ALA A 42 8.08 -13.90 5.38
C ALA A 42 9.16 -14.09 4.30
N ASN A 43 9.08 -13.37 3.18
CA ASN A 43 10.09 -13.38 2.12
C ASN A 43 11.19 -12.32 2.34
N HIS A 44 11.12 -11.52 3.40
CA HIS A 44 12.15 -10.55 3.73
C HIS A 44 13.27 -11.21 4.56
N PRO A 45 14.56 -11.07 4.18
CA PRO A 45 15.66 -11.78 4.86
C PRO A 45 15.80 -11.40 6.34
N ILE A 46 15.59 -10.12 6.68
CA ILE A 46 15.62 -9.62 8.06
C ILE A 46 14.31 -9.92 8.80
N LEU A 47 13.15 -9.52 8.27
CA LEU A 47 11.87 -9.65 9.00
C LEU A 47 11.43 -11.10 9.22
N ARG A 48 11.82 -12.05 8.36
CA ARG A 48 11.45 -13.46 8.54
C ARG A 48 12.01 -14.07 9.83
N VAL A 49 13.18 -13.62 10.28
CA VAL A 49 13.84 -14.15 11.47
C VAL A 49 13.51 -13.36 12.74
N ASP A 50 12.67 -12.34 12.62
CA ASP A 50 12.21 -11.54 13.75
C ASP A 50 11.41 -12.41 14.75
N PRO A 51 11.75 -12.41 16.05
CA PRO A 51 11.08 -13.22 17.04
C PRO A 51 9.58 -12.92 17.14
N ASP A 52 9.19 -11.64 17.12
CA ASP A 52 7.78 -11.25 17.23
C ASP A 52 6.98 -11.72 16.01
N PHE A 53 7.56 -11.66 14.81
CA PHE A 53 6.91 -12.19 13.61
C PHE A 53 6.73 -13.71 13.66
N ARG A 54 7.73 -14.44 14.17
CA ARG A 54 7.64 -15.91 14.31
C ARG A 54 6.63 -16.29 15.39
N ASP A 55 6.69 -15.65 16.54
CA ASP A 55 5.74 -15.88 17.63
C ASP A 55 4.31 -15.52 17.20
N PHE A 56 4.13 -14.44 16.44
CA PHE A 56 2.82 -14.08 15.86
C PHE A 56 2.24 -15.18 14.96
N LEU A 57 3.08 -15.91 14.22
CA LEU A 57 2.64 -16.96 13.30
C LEU A 57 2.55 -18.35 13.96
N GLU A 58 3.41 -18.64 14.93
CA GLU A 58 3.63 -19.99 15.47
C GLU A 58 3.04 -20.17 16.89
N SER A 59 2.74 -19.08 17.62
CA SER A 59 2.20 -19.18 18.98
C SER A 59 0.80 -19.78 19.01
N GLU A 60 0.64 -20.87 19.77
CA GLU A 60 -0.65 -21.44 20.12
C GLU A 60 -1.33 -20.72 21.32
N LEU A 61 -0.61 -19.82 21.98
CA LEU A 61 -1.14 -19.01 23.08
C LEU A 61 -1.99 -17.85 22.52
N GLU A 62 -3.08 -17.51 23.22
CA GLU A 62 -3.83 -16.30 22.90
C GLU A 62 -2.89 -15.08 22.94
N LEU A 63 -2.72 -14.43 21.79
CA LEU A 63 -1.93 -13.21 21.71
C LEU A 63 -2.52 -12.16 22.66
N PRO A 64 -1.66 -11.36 23.33
CA PRO A 64 -2.13 -10.29 24.19
C PRO A 64 -3.15 -9.42 23.45
N LYS A 65 -4.29 -9.12 24.10
CA LYS A 65 -5.26 -8.19 23.51
C LYS A 65 -4.55 -6.89 23.21
N ALA A 66 -4.60 -6.47 21.94
CA ALA A 66 -3.93 -5.27 21.50
C ALA A 66 -4.52 -4.03 22.22
N THR A 67 -3.84 -3.59 23.27
CA THR A 67 -4.12 -2.33 23.97
C THR A 67 -3.49 -1.18 23.18
N ASN A 68 -4.20 -0.07 22.99
CA ASN A 68 -3.71 1.13 22.28
C ASN A 68 -3.49 1.00 20.75
N THR A 69 -4.26 0.16 20.04
CA THR A 69 -4.21 0.09 18.56
C THR A 69 -4.55 1.41 17.86
N SER A 70 -5.26 2.31 18.53
CA SER A 70 -5.54 3.67 18.05
C SER A 70 -4.27 4.51 17.85
N ALA A 71 -3.20 4.25 18.61
CA ALA A 71 -1.88 4.87 18.43
C ALA A 71 -1.09 4.29 17.24
N LEU A 72 -1.40 3.05 16.82
CA LEU A 72 -0.79 2.34 15.69
C LEU A 72 -1.59 2.44 14.37
N SER A 73 -2.77 3.06 14.40
CA SER A 73 -3.48 3.44 13.18
C SER A 73 -2.63 4.42 12.36
N GLY A 74 -2.68 4.39 11.02
CA GLY A 74 -1.89 5.33 10.20
C GLY A 74 -2.05 6.80 10.65
N ALA A 75 -3.26 7.19 11.09
CA ALA A 75 -3.51 8.50 11.67
C ALA A 75 -2.95 8.71 13.09
N GLY A 76 -2.89 7.66 13.92
CA GLY A 76 -2.31 7.67 15.28
C GLY A 76 -0.79 7.71 15.27
N VAL A 77 -0.18 6.98 14.34
CA VAL A 77 1.25 6.98 14.04
C VAL A 77 1.66 8.36 13.52
N ILE A 78 0.92 8.92 12.55
CA ILE A 78 1.11 10.30 12.08
C ILE A 78 0.96 11.32 13.23
N ARG A 79 -0.01 11.15 14.14
CA ARG A 79 -0.18 12.05 15.30
C ARG A 79 0.92 11.90 16.35
N LEU A 80 1.44 10.70 16.60
CA LEU A 80 2.59 10.48 17.48
C LEU A 80 3.86 11.04 16.86
N PHE A 81 4.07 10.85 15.56
CA PHE A 81 5.18 11.46 14.82
C PHE A 81 5.11 12.99 14.82
N ASN A 82 3.93 13.57 14.72
CA ASN A 82 3.73 15.02 14.81
C ASN A 82 3.92 15.54 16.26
N LYS A 83 3.50 14.79 17.29
CA LYS A 83 3.66 15.19 18.70
C LYS A 83 5.09 15.11 19.21
N VAL A 84 5.88 14.16 18.74
CA VAL A 84 7.33 14.15 19.01
C VAL A 84 8.01 15.31 18.26
N GLY A 85 7.52 15.67 17.07
CA GLY A 85 7.94 16.86 16.33
C GLY A 85 7.61 18.19 17.01
N GLU A 86 6.48 18.30 17.73
CA GLU A 86 6.11 19.52 18.48
C GLU A 86 6.99 19.81 19.70
N THR A 87 7.76 18.82 20.18
CA THR A 87 8.68 19.01 21.32
C THR A 87 10.06 19.53 20.88
N VAL A 88 10.35 19.55 19.57
CA VAL A 88 11.56 20.14 19.00
C VAL A 88 11.34 21.64 18.78
N ASN A 89 11.51 22.38 19.87
CA ASN A 89 11.42 23.85 19.92
C ASN A 89 12.29 24.57 18.86
N LYS A 90 11.66 25.47 18.09
CA LYS A 90 12.14 26.75 17.51
C LYS A 90 13.45 26.82 16.70
N ILE A 91 14.25 25.75 16.60
CA ILE A 91 15.46 25.69 15.77
C ILE A 91 15.36 24.43 14.92
N THR A 92 14.59 24.48 13.85
CA THR A 92 14.61 23.43 12.83
C THR A 92 15.97 23.51 12.14
N TYR A 93 16.87 22.58 12.44
CA TYR A 93 18.11 22.44 11.68
C TYR A 93 17.74 21.99 10.26
N LYS A 94 17.98 22.87 9.28
CA LYS A 94 17.79 22.53 7.88
C LYS A 94 18.84 21.48 7.50
N MET A 95 18.37 20.33 7.03
CA MET A 95 19.26 19.35 6.41
C MET A 95 19.44 19.78 4.96
N ASP A 96 20.58 20.39 4.65
CA ASP A 96 21.00 20.52 3.27
C ASP A 96 21.51 19.13 2.85
N GLU A 97 20.77 18.46 1.96
CA GLU A 97 21.15 17.14 1.48
C GLU A 97 22.50 17.23 0.77
N SER A 98 23.48 16.50 1.28
CA SER A 98 24.84 16.46 0.74
C SER A 98 25.12 15.15 0.02
N ASP A 99 24.26 14.14 0.21
CA ASP A 99 24.32 12.87 -0.49
C ASP A 99 23.47 12.94 -1.76
N SER A 100 24.14 13.07 -2.91
CA SER A 100 23.48 13.15 -4.22
C SER A 100 22.58 11.96 -4.51
N TRP A 101 22.85 10.79 -3.92
CA TRP A 101 21.98 9.63 -4.05
C TRP A 101 20.61 9.88 -3.42
N PHE A 102 20.57 10.50 -2.23
CA PHE A 102 19.29 10.79 -1.56
C PHE A 102 18.52 11.89 -2.28
N GLU A 103 19.21 12.92 -2.78
CA GLU A 103 18.58 13.98 -3.58
C GLU A 103 17.88 13.39 -4.82
N GLU A 104 18.61 12.57 -5.58
CA GLU A 104 18.06 11.90 -6.76
C GLU A 104 16.91 10.94 -6.38
N LYS A 105 17.10 10.12 -5.35
CA LYS A 105 16.11 9.11 -4.95
C LYS A 105 14.84 9.69 -4.37
N VAL A 106 14.91 10.81 -3.63
CA VAL A 106 13.72 11.53 -3.18
C VAL A 106 12.89 11.98 -4.37
N GLN A 107 13.52 12.58 -5.39
CA GLN A 107 12.81 13.00 -6.60
C GLN A 107 12.23 11.81 -7.37
N GLN A 108 12.96 10.70 -7.50
CA GLN A 108 12.46 9.48 -8.14
C GLN A 108 11.24 8.90 -7.40
N VAL A 109 11.29 8.85 -6.07
CA VAL A 109 10.20 8.34 -5.23
C VAL A 109 8.96 9.24 -5.30
N GLU A 110 9.13 10.57 -5.29
CA GLU A 110 8.02 11.51 -5.49
C GLU A 110 7.35 11.36 -6.86
N ASN A 111 8.16 11.22 -7.92
CA ASN A 111 7.64 10.98 -9.26
C ASN A 111 6.88 9.65 -9.33
N LEU A 112 7.42 8.59 -8.71
CA LEU A 112 6.78 7.29 -8.66
C LEU A 112 5.46 7.33 -7.88
N ASP A 113 5.40 8.03 -6.74
CA ASP A 113 4.20 8.24 -5.93
C ASP A 113 3.09 8.91 -6.77
N ALA A 114 3.44 10.01 -7.45
CA ALA A 114 2.50 10.74 -8.30
C ALA A 114 1.99 9.88 -9.47
N GLN A 115 2.86 9.13 -10.14
CA GLN A 115 2.50 8.27 -11.25
C GLN A 115 1.61 7.10 -10.81
N LEU A 116 1.95 6.43 -9.71
CA LEU A 116 1.15 5.32 -9.18
C LEU A 116 -0.21 5.77 -8.68
N LYS A 117 -0.30 6.92 -7.99
CA LYS A 117 -1.59 7.50 -7.57
C LYS A 117 -2.47 7.86 -8.77
N ASN A 118 -1.90 8.47 -9.81
CA ASN A 118 -2.64 8.78 -11.03
C ASN A 118 -3.15 7.48 -11.68
N MET A 119 -2.27 6.49 -11.87
CA MET A 119 -2.65 5.19 -12.43
C MET A 119 -3.74 4.50 -11.61
N LEU A 120 -3.62 4.52 -10.27
CA LEU A 120 -4.62 3.97 -9.37
C LEU A 120 -5.99 4.62 -9.60
N THR A 121 -6.06 5.95 -9.63
CA THR A 121 -7.32 6.67 -9.89
C THR A 121 -7.94 6.28 -11.24
N ARG A 122 -7.11 6.10 -12.28
CA ARG A 122 -7.59 5.66 -13.61
C ARG A 122 -8.12 4.24 -13.58
N VAL A 123 -7.45 3.34 -12.87
CA VAL A 123 -7.87 1.94 -12.74
C VAL A 123 -9.13 1.83 -11.88
N GLU A 124 -9.28 2.63 -10.83
CA GLU A 124 -10.53 2.68 -10.05
C GLU A 124 -11.70 3.15 -10.91
N ALA A 125 -11.49 4.15 -11.76
CA ALA A 125 -12.49 4.57 -12.73
C ALA A 125 -12.82 3.46 -13.75
N LEU A 126 -11.82 2.72 -14.23
CA LEU A 126 -12.02 1.56 -15.12
C LEU A 126 -12.87 0.48 -14.45
N VAL A 127 -12.56 0.11 -13.20
CA VAL A 127 -13.36 -0.86 -12.42
C VAL A 127 -14.80 -0.40 -12.29
N TYR A 128 -15.01 0.88 -11.96
CA TYR A 128 -16.36 1.45 -11.87
C TYR A 128 -17.10 1.34 -13.21
N GLN A 129 -16.47 1.80 -14.30
CA GLN A 129 -17.07 1.75 -15.64
C GLN A 129 -17.37 0.32 -16.12
N ARG A 130 -16.49 -0.64 -15.80
CA ARG A 130 -16.71 -2.07 -16.10
C ARG A 130 -17.93 -2.61 -15.37
N ARG A 131 -18.09 -2.25 -14.09
CA ARG A 131 -19.24 -2.64 -13.29
C ARG A 131 -20.54 -2.07 -13.85
N GLU A 132 -20.54 -0.78 -14.20
CA GLU A 132 -21.69 -0.12 -14.82
C GLU A 132 -22.05 -0.78 -16.17
N LEU A 133 -21.05 -1.08 -17.00
CA LEU A 133 -21.27 -1.77 -18.26
C LEU A 133 -21.96 -3.12 -18.05
N SER A 134 -21.49 -3.93 -17.10
CA SER A 134 -22.14 -5.19 -16.70
C SER A 134 -23.62 -4.95 -16.35
N GLN A 135 -23.92 -3.99 -15.48
CA GLN A 135 -25.29 -3.72 -15.03
C GLN A 135 -26.20 -3.22 -16.15
N CYS A 136 -25.68 -2.37 -17.04
CA CYS A 136 -26.40 -1.90 -18.22
C CYS A 136 -26.70 -3.06 -19.18
N THR A 137 -25.72 -3.91 -19.45
CA THR A 137 -25.87 -5.13 -20.26
C THR A 137 -26.94 -6.06 -19.66
N ALA A 138 -26.90 -6.30 -18.34
CA ALA A 138 -27.92 -7.07 -17.64
C ALA A 138 -29.34 -6.50 -17.83
N SER A 139 -29.46 -5.18 -17.71
CA SER A 139 -30.74 -4.49 -17.82
C SER A 139 -31.26 -4.49 -19.26
N PHE A 140 -30.35 -4.38 -20.23
CA PHE A 140 -30.66 -4.51 -21.65
C PHE A 140 -31.15 -5.92 -21.99
N GLY A 141 -30.42 -6.97 -21.59
CA GLY A 141 -30.84 -8.37 -21.80
C GLY A 141 -32.24 -8.65 -21.23
N LYS A 142 -32.53 -8.18 -20.01
CA LYS A 142 -33.88 -8.28 -19.41
C LYS A 142 -34.96 -7.58 -20.23
N SER A 143 -34.66 -6.39 -20.74
CA SER A 143 -35.60 -5.61 -21.57
C SER A 143 -35.86 -6.31 -22.91
N VAL A 144 -34.83 -6.88 -23.52
CA VAL A 144 -34.94 -7.68 -24.75
C VAL A 144 -35.78 -8.95 -24.51
N ALA A 145 -35.58 -9.64 -23.39
CA ALA A 145 -36.41 -10.79 -23.01
C ALA A 145 -37.89 -10.42 -22.84
N MET A 146 -38.18 -9.26 -22.24
CA MET A 146 -39.55 -8.76 -22.13
C MET A 146 -40.16 -8.45 -23.51
N LEU A 147 -39.40 -7.85 -24.42
CA LEU A 147 -39.87 -7.58 -25.80
C LEU A 147 -40.16 -8.88 -26.56
N SER A 148 -39.30 -9.89 -26.41
CA SER A 148 -39.50 -11.21 -27.00
C SER A 148 -40.85 -11.82 -26.62
N ASN A 149 -41.28 -11.67 -25.36
CA ASN A 149 -42.56 -12.18 -24.87
C ASN A 149 -43.79 -11.41 -25.40
N CYS A 150 -43.61 -10.19 -25.89
CA CYS A 150 -44.69 -9.37 -26.42
C CYS A 150 -44.89 -9.54 -27.94
N ASP A 151 -43.92 -10.15 -28.63
CA ASP A 151 -43.94 -10.27 -30.08
C ASP A 151 -44.71 -11.51 -30.55
N GLU A 152 -45.68 -11.30 -31.43
CA GLU A 152 -46.51 -12.36 -32.02
C GLU A 152 -45.79 -13.09 -33.18
N HIS A 153 -44.69 -12.52 -33.71
CA HIS A 153 -43.92 -13.12 -34.78
C HIS A 153 -42.91 -14.14 -34.25
N ASN A 154 -43.20 -15.43 -34.45
CA ASN A 154 -42.42 -16.54 -33.88
C ASN A 154 -40.90 -16.49 -34.13
N SER A 155 -40.44 -16.05 -35.31
CA SER A 155 -38.99 -16.01 -35.59
C SER A 155 -38.28 -14.81 -34.96
N LEU A 156 -38.96 -13.66 -34.86
CA LEU A 156 -38.40 -12.44 -34.26
C LEU A 156 -38.41 -12.57 -32.74
N SER A 157 -39.52 -13.05 -32.16
CA SER A 157 -39.60 -13.42 -30.76
C SER A 157 -38.47 -14.37 -30.36
N ARG A 158 -38.25 -15.46 -31.11
CA ARG A 158 -37.15 -16.42 -30.85
C ARG A 158 -35.78 -15.76 -30.88
N ALA A 159 -35.50 -14.91 -31.88
CA ALA A 159 -34.22 -14.25 -31.98
C ALA A 159 -33.97 -13.23 -30.86
N LEU A 160 -35.01 -12.50 -30.43
CA LEU A 160 -34.93 -11.62 -29.26
C LEU A 160 -34.67 -12.43 -27.98
N SER A 161 -35.33 -13.57 -27.79
CA SER A 161 -35.04 -14.46 -26.65
C SER A 161 -33.57 -14.90 -26.62
N GLN A 162 -33.01 -15.28 -27.77
CA GLN A 162 -31.61 -15.67 -27.85
C GLN A 162 -30.65 -14.49 -27.66
N LEU A 163 -30.99 -13.30 -28.17
CA LEU A 163 -30.22 -12.10 -27.90
C LEU A 163 -30.19 -11.78 -26.40
N ALA A 164 -31.31 -11.98 -25.68
CA ALA A 164 -31.32 -11.80 -24.23
C ALA A 164 -30.38 -12.78 -23.51
N GLU A 165 -30.31 -14.04 -23.95
CA GLU A 165 -29.37 -15.03 -23.41
C GLU A 165 -27.91 -14.68 -23.73
N VAL A 166 -27.65 -14.12 -24.92
CA VAL A 166 -26.33 -13.61 -25.33
C VAL A 166 -25.89 -12.46 -24.42
N GLU A 167 -26.78 -11.50 -24.16
CA GLU A 167 -26.51 -10.38 -23.26
C GLU A 167 -26.28 -10.84 -21.82
N GLU A 168 -26.98 -11.87 -21.34
CA GLU A 168 -26.69 -12.49 -20.03
C GLU A 168 -25.27 -13.09 -19.98
N LYS A 169 -24.83 -13.78 -21.03
CA LYS A 169 -23.46 -14.32 -21.10
C LYS A 169 -22.41 -13.20 -21.20
N VAL A 170 -22.67 -12.17 -21.99
CA VAL A 170 -21.79 -11.00 -22.14
C VAL A 170 -21.65 -10.26 -20.80
N GLU A 171 -22.76 -10.10 -20.07
CA GLU A 171 -22.78 -9.53 -18.73
C GLU A 171 -21.86 -10.29 -17.78
N HIS A 172 -21.96 -11.62 -17.78
CA HIS A 172 -21.10 -12.46 -16.94
C HIS A 172 -19.61 -12.22 -17.22
N VAL A 173 -19.22 -12.14 -18.49
CA VAL A 173 -17.83 -11.86 -18.88
C VAL A 173 -17.38 -10.46 -18.40
N TYR A 174 -18.26 -9.45 -18.48
CA TYR A 174 -17.95 -8.12 -17.93
C TYR A 174 -17.83 -8.12 -16.40
N ALA A 175 -18.66 -8.89 -15.69
CA ALA A 175 -18.57 -9.06 -14.25
C ALA A 175 -17.25 -9.73 -13.85
N GLU A 176 -16.82 -10.79 -14.55
CA GLU A 176 -15.53 -11.45 -14.34
C GLU A 176 -14.36 -10.51 -14.61
N GLN A 177 -14.41 -9.74 -15.71
CA GLN A 177 -13.39 -8.73 -15.99
C GLN A 177 -13.33 -7.65 -14.90
N CYS A 178 -14.47 -7.22 -14.34
CA CYS A 178 -14.51 -6.26 -13.25
C CYS A 178 -13.79 -6.80 -11.99
N ILE A 179 -13.94 -8.10 -11.71
CA ILE A 179 -13.25 -8.77 -10.61
C ILE A 179 -11.74 -8.79 -10.87
N ALA A 180 -11.30 -9.06 -12.10
CA ALA A 180 -9.88 -9.04 -12.47
C ALA A 180 -9.28 -7.62 -12.44
N ASP A 181 -9.97 -6.62 -13.02
CA ASP A 181 -9.60 -5.20 -13.00
C ASP A 181 -9.34 -4.73 -11.55
N PHE A 182 -10.23 -5.14 -10.64
CA PHE A 182 -10.14 -4.81 -9.23
C PHE A 182 -9.07 -5.64 -8.49
N GLY A 183 -9.20 -6.97 -8.49
CA GLY A 183 -8.43 -7.87 -7.64
C GLY A 183 -6.98 -8.06 -8.07
N ILE A 184 -6.66 -7.89 -9.35
CA ILE A 184 -5.31 -8.05 -9.90
C ILE A 184 -4.61 -6.69 -9.96
N LEU A 185 -5.14 -5.76 -10.77
CA LEU A 185 -4.45 -4.52 -11.07
C LEU A 185 -4.66 -3.43 -10.02
N CYS A 186 -5.92 -3.15 -9.63
CA CYS A 186 -6.22 -2.08 -8.69
C CYS A 186 -5.59 -2.33 -7.31
N GLU A 187 -5.73 -3.56 -6.79
CA GLU A 187 -5.15 -3.95 -5.50
C GLU A 187 -3.62 -3.89 -5.48
N LEU A 188 -2.93 -4.26 -6.57
CA LEU A 188 -1.48 -4.10 -6.69
C LEU A 188 -1.09 -2.62 -6.59
N LEU A 189 -1.78 -1.75 -7.33
CA LEU A 189 -1.49 -0.31 -7.32
C LEU A 189 -1.71 0.31 -5.94
N LYS A 190 -2.78 -0.06 -5.24
CA LYS A 190 -3.05 0.38 -3.86
C LYS A 190 -1.92 0.02 -2.92
N ASP A 191 -1.47 -1.23 -2.99
CA ASP A 191 -0.39 -1.75 -2.16
C ASP A 191 0.92 -1.00 -2.43
N TYR A 192 1.28 -0.77 -3.69
CA TYR A 192 2.50 -0.04 -4.03
C TYR A 192 2.44 1.46 -3.73
N VAL A 193 1.27 2.10 -3.82
CA VAL A 193 1.09 3.48 -3.33
C VAL A 193 1.36 3.55 -1.82
N ALA A 194 0.87 2.56 -1.05
CA ALA A 194 1.12 2.50 0.39
C ALA A 194 2.60 2.26 0.72
N LEU A 195 3.28 1.36 0.00
CA LEU A 195 4.72 1.11 0.18
C LEU A 195 5.56 2.34 -0.15
N VAL A 196 5.24 3.06 -1.22
CA VAL A 196 5.93 4.31 -1.59
C VAL A 196 5.69 5.39 -0.53
N GLY A 197 4.48 5.46 0.04
CA GLY A 197 4.21 6.27 1.22
C GLY A 197 5.13 5.94 2.40
N ALA A 198 5.29 4.66 2.72
CA ALA A 198 6.19 4.22 3.80
C ALA A 198 7.66 4.56 3.53
N ILE A 199 8.12 4.51 2.26
CA ILE A 199 9.48 4.95 1.89
C ILE A 199 9.67 6.44 2.18
N LYS A 200 8.66 7.27 1.84
CA LYS A 200 8.69 8.71 2.14
C LYS A 200 8.74 8.97 3.64
N ASP A 201 8.00 8.21 4.45
CA ASP A 201 8.04 8.31 5.90
C ASP A 201 9.43 7.98 6.45
N VAL A 202 10.10 6.96 5.90
CA VAL A 202 11.47 6.59 6.28
C VAL A 202 12.49 7.67 5.89
N PHE A 203 12.32 8.34 4.74
CA PHE A 203 13.15 9.50 4.39
C PHE A 203 12.98 10.65 5.38
N HIS A 204 11.75 10.92 5.82
CA HIS A 204 11.51 11.93 6.86
C HIS A 204 12.18 11.53 8.18
N GLU A 205 12.20 10.24 8.53
CA GLU A 205 12.85 9.80 9.75
C GLU A 205 14.37 9.94 9.71
N ARG A 206 14.99 9.73 8.54
CA ARG A 206 16.41 10.07 8.34
C ARG A 206 16.68 11.55 8.59
N VAL A 207 15.80 12.45 8.14
CA VAL A 207 15.93 13.90 8.42
C VAL A 207 15.82 14.19 9.92
N LYS A 208 14.91 13.53 10.64
CA LYS A 208 14.80 13.71 12.10
C LYS A 208 16.03 13.22 12.85
N VAL A 209 16.57 12.05 12.49
CA VAL A 209 17.81 11.52 13.08
C VAL A 209 18.97 12.51 12.84
N TYR A 210 19.08 13.07 11.63
CA TYR A 210 20.06 14.12 11.34
C TYR A 210 19.86 15.37 12.22
N GLN A 211 18.63 15.85 12.38
CA GLN A 211 18.33 17.01 13.22
C GLN A 211 18.72 16.77 14.69
N ASN A 212 18.46 15.57 15.21
CA ASN A 212 18.85 15.18 16.55
C ASN A 212 20.38 15.18 16.71
N TRP A 213 21.10 14.63 15.73
CA TRP A 213 22.55 14.65 15.70
C TRP A 213 23.12 16.08 15.67
N GLN A 214 22.62 16.95 14.78
CA GLN A 214 23.05 18.34 14.69
C GLN A 214 22.72 19.15 15.96
N HIS A 215 21.57 18.87 16.59
CA HIS A 215 21.25 19.45 17.87
C HIS A 215 22.28 19.08 18.94
N ALA A 216 22.61 17.79 19.06
CA ALA A 216 23.65 17.33 19.99
C ALA A 216 25.00 18.00 19.71
N GLN A 217 25.36 18.18 18.43
CA GLN A 217 26.60 18.85 18.03
C GLN A 217 26.65 20.31 18.47
N VAL A 218 25.55 21.06 18.32
CA VAL A 218 25.47 22.45 18.79
C VAL A 218 25.53 22.54 20.31
N VAL A 219 24.87 21.63 21.03
CA VAL A 219 24.93 21.60 22.49
C VAL A 219 26.35 21.27 22.96
N LEU A 220 27.03 20.31 22.34
CA LEU A 220 28.42 20.00 22.62
C LEU A 220 29.33 21.23 22.43
N ASN A 221 29.16 21.97 21.34
CA ASN A 221 29.95 23.19 21.10
C ASN A 221 29.74 24.22 22.22
N LYS A 222 28.51 24.43 22.68
CA LYS A 222 28.21 25.30 23.83
C LYS A 222 28.86 24.81 25.13
N LYS A 223 28.90 23.49 25.36
CA LYS A 223 29.56 22.88 26.53
C LYS A 223 31.08 23.09 26.48
N ARG A 224 31.70 22.92 25.30
CA ARG A 224 33.12 23.22 25.06
C ARG A 224 33.45 24.69 25.29
N GLU A 225 32.62 25.62 24.79
CA GLU A 225 32.77 27.05 25.05
C GLU A 225 32.64 27.40 26.54
N ALA A 226 31.70 26.77 27.26
CA ALA A 226 31.52 26.98 28.68
C ALA A 226 32.74 26.49 29.48
N LYS A 227 33.27 25.30 29.14
CA LYS A 227 34.52 24.76 29.73
C LYS A 227 35.68 25.73 29.51
N ALA A 228 35.90 26.18 28.27
CA ALA A 228 36.98 27.13 27.94
C ALA A 228 36.85 28.44 28.73
N LYS A 229 35.63 28.95 28.95
CA LYS A 229 35.40 30.14 29.79
C LYS A 229 35.80 29.90 31.26
N PHE A 230 35.47 28.74 31.83
CA PHE A 230 35.86 28.41 33.21
C PHE A 230 37.37 28.27 33.37
N GLU A 231 38.06 27.71 32.37
CA GLU A 231 39.52 27.62 32.33
C GLU A 231 40.17 29.01 32.33
N ILE A 232 39.69 29.93 31.46
CA ILE A 232 40.18 31.32 31.41
C ILE A 232 39.93 32.07 32.73
N MET A 233 38.79 31.82 33.38
CA MET A 233 38.43 32.46 34.66
C MET A 233 39.10 31.81 35.89
N GLY A 234 39.89 30.74 35.73
CA GLY A 234 40.54 30.03 36.83
C GLY A 234 39.56 29.34 37.80
N ARG A 235 38.35 29.01 37.36
CA ARG A 235 37.28 28.40 38.17
C ARG A 235 37.43 26.89 38.26
N THR A 236 38.49 26.44 38.92
CA THR A 236 38.86 25.02 39.05
C THR A 236 37.77 24.15 39.69
N ASP A 237 36.90 24.75 40.51
CA ASP A 237 35.70 24.12 41.10
C ASP A 237 34.70 23.60 40.05
N LYS A 238 34.62 24.27 38.89
CA LYS A 238 33.63 23.98 37.83
C LYS A 238 34.21 23.24 36.62
N ILE A 239 35.53 23.21 36.49
CA ILE A 239 36.20 22.61 35.32
C ILE A 239 35.91 21.10 35.23
N ASN A 240 35.95 20.38 36.36
CA ASN A 240 35.68 18.93 36.37
C ASN A 240 34.25 18.62 35.89
N GLN A 241 33.25 19.32 36.43
CA GLN A 241 31.86 19.17 35.99
C GLN A 241 31.68 19.53 34.52
N ALA A 242 32.26 20.64 34.06
CA ALA A 242 32.18 21.04 32.65
C ALA A 242 32.88 20.02 31.73
N ASN A 243 33.94 19.35 32.20
CA ASN A 243 34.60 18.29 31.47
C ASN A 243 33.70 17.04 31.35
N ASP A 244 33.05 16.62 32.43
CA ASP A 244 32.13 15.48 32.42
C ASP A 244 30.94 15.74 31.47
N GLU A 245 30.39 16.96 31.49
CA GLU A 245 29.34 17.36 30.55
C GLU A 245 29.83 17.33 29.09
N VAL A 246 31.05 17.76 28.80
CA VAL A 246 31.62 17.66 27.45
C VAL A 246 31.71 16.20 27.02
N VAL A 247 32.23 15.31 27.86
CA VAL A 247 32.34 13.87 27.55
C VAL A 247 30.97 13.23 27.30
N GLU A 248 29.96 13.57 28.12
CA GLU A 248 28.59 13.08 27.92
C GLU A 248 28.02 13.49 26.55
N TRP A 249 28.20 14.76 26.18
CA TRP A 249 27.68 15.28 24.91
C TRP A 249 28.51 14.81 23.69
N GLU A 250 29.81 14.54 23.86
CA GLU A 250 30.62 13.86 22.84
C GLU A 250 30.05 12.47 22.52
N SER A 251 29.73 11.67 23.55
CA SER A 251 29.08 10.37 23.36
C SER A 251 27.69 10.46 22.73
N LYS A 252 26.92 11.53 22.99
CA LYS A 252 25.63 11.75 22.32
C LYS A 252 25.79 12.10 20.84
N VAL A 253 26.78 12.91 20.50
CA VAL A 253 27.11 13.25 19.11
C VAL A 253 27.55 12.01 18.34
N GLU A 254 28.44 11.20 18.92
CA GLU A 254 28.92 9.96 18.31
C GLU A 254 27.77 8.99 18.01
N ARG A 255 26.88 8.75 19.00
CA ARG A 255 25.69 7.91 18.79
C ARG A 255 24.74 8.48 17.73
N GLY A 256 24.49 9.79 17.73
CA GLY A 256 23.64 10.43 16.74
C GLY A 256 24.20 10.32 15.32
N GLN A 257 25.51 10.43 15.17
CA GLN A 257 26.20 10.20 13.90
C GLN A 257 26.06 8.75 13.45
N GLU A 258 26.35 7.79 14.34
CA GLU A 258 26.24 6.36 14.04
C GLU A 258 24.82 5.97 13.63
N GLU A 259 23.80 6.47 14.35
CA GLU A 259 22.39 6.26 14.03
C GLU A 259 22.05 6.80 12.63
N PHE A 260 22.49 8.02 12.31
CA PHE A 260 22.29 8.64 11.00
C PHE A 260 22.96 7.85 9.86
N GLU A 261 24.18 7.37 10.07
CA GLU A 261 24.90 6.54 9.11
C GLU A 261 24.22 5.19 8.91
N ASN A 262 23.76 4.57 10.00
CA ASN A 262 23.08 3.28 9.98
C ASN A 262 21.72 3.35 9.27
N ILE A 263 20.88 4.35 9.59
CA ILE A 263 19.59 4.52 8.89
C ILE A 263 19.84 4.82 7.39
N SER A 264 20.83 5.66 7.07
CA SER A 264 21.18 5.97 5.68
C SER A 264 21.60 4.73 4.89
N ARG A 265 22.45 3.88 5.48
CA ARG A 265 22.91 2.63 4.87
C ARG A 265 21.76 1.63 4.69
N MET A 266 20.89 1.52 5.70
CA MET A 266 19.74 0.62 5.65
C MET A 266 18.74 1.05 4.56
N ILE A 267 18.45 2.35 4.46
CA ILE A 267 17.55 2.87 3.43
C ILE A 267 18.05 2.54 2.03
N LYS A 268 19.35 2.74 1.76
CA LYS A 268 19.94 2.41 0.44
C LYS A 268 19.72 0.94 0.08
N LYS A 269 20.00 0.05 1.02
CA LYS A 269 19.86 -1.41 0.85
C LYS A 269 18.40 -1.82 0.63
N GLU A 270 17.48 -1.30 1.44
CA GLU A 270 16.07 -1.67 1.36
C GLU A 270 15.38 -1.09 0.12
N LEU A 271 15.79 0.10 -0.33
CA LEU A 271 15.26 0.69 -1.55
C LEU A 271 15.70 -0.08 -2.80
N GLU A 272 16.94 -0.56 -2.84
CA GLU A 272 17.42 -1.46 -3.91
C GLU A 272 16.59 -2.76 -3.97
N ARG A 273 16.36 -3.39 -2.81
CA ARG A 273 15.49 -4.58 -2.73
C ARG A 273 14.07 -4.26 -3.19
N PHE A 274 13.50 -3.15 -2.74
CA PHE A 274 12.16 -2.70 -3.13
C PHE A 274 12.04 -2.55 -4.65
N GLU A 275 13.02 -1.92 -5.30
CA GLU A 275 13.02 -1.74 -6.76
C GLU A 275 13.02 -3.07 -7.51
N LEU A 276 13.86 -4.02 -7.10
CA LEU A 276 13.93 -5.35 -7.70
C LEU A 276 12.61 -6.12 -7.55
N VAL A 277 12.06 -6.14 -6.33
CA VAL A 277 10.78 -6.82 -6.05
C VAL A 277 9.64 -6.16 -6.82
N ARG A 278 9.57 -4.83 -6.85
CA ARG A 278 8.59 -4.07 -7.61
C ARG A 278 8.57 -4.44 -9.08
N ILE A 279 9.72 -4.47 -9.73
CA ILE A 279 9.79 -4.80 -11.16
C ILE A 279 9.25 -6.21 -11.40
N GLN A 280 9.62 -7.18 -10.56
CA GLN A 280 9.14 -8.55 -10.70
C GLN A 280 7.64 -8.70 -10.43
N GLU A 281 7.12 -8.13 -9.33
CA GLU A 281 5.69 -8.21 -8.98
C GLU A 281 4.82 -7.52 -10.02
N PHE A 282 5.20 -6.34 -10.50
CA PHE A 282 4.47 -5.67 -11.58
C PHE A 282 4.49 -6.48 -12.87
N LYS A 283 5.64 -7.05 -13.26
CA LYS A 283 5.74 -7.88 -14.48
C LYS A 283 4.78 -9.06 -14.41
N VAL A 284 4.81 -9.84 -13.33
CA VAL A 284 3.96 -11.02 -13.17
C VAL A 284 2.49 -10.62 -13.16
N THR A 285 2.14 -9.58 -12.40
CA THR A 285 0.75 -9.12 -12.28
C THR A 285 0.20 -8.58 -13.59
N LEU A 286 0.99 -7.81 -14.35
CA LEU A 286 0.59 -7.29 -15.65
C LEU A 286 0.40 -8.40 -16.68
N ILE A 287 1.24 -9.44 -16.68
CA ILE A 287 1.05 -10.61 -17.53
C ILE A 287 -0.27 -11.28 -17.20
N ASN A 288 -0.51 -11.60 -15.92
CA ASN A 288 -1.76 -12.25 -15.49
C ASN A 288 -3.00 -11.41 -15.83
N TYR A 289 -2.89 -10.08 -15.70
CA TYR A 289 -3.98 -9.16 -16.03
C TYR A 289 -4.28 -9.12 -17.53
N ILE A 290 -3.25 -9.08 -18.38
CA ILE A 290 -3.41 -9.09 -19.84
C ILE A 290 -3.95 -10.44 -20.32
N GLU A 291 -3.49 -11.55 -19.73
CA GLU A 291 -4.04 -12.88 -20.03
C GLU A 291 -5.53 -12.97 -19.70
N SER A 292 -5.96 -12.42 -18.55
CA SER A 292 -7.38 -12.33 -18.20
C SER A 292 -8.17 -11.49 -19.21
N LEU A 293 -7.64 -10.33 -19.62
CA LEU A 293 -8.26 -9.49 -20.66
C LEU A 293 -8.40 -10.25 -21.99
N MET A 294 -7.37 -10.98 -22.41
CA MET A 294 -7.38 -11.76 -23.65
C MET A 294 -8.40 -12.89 -23.60
N GLN A 295 -8.45 -13.63 -22.50
CA GLN A 295 -9.42 -14.72 -22.31
C GLN A 295 -10.85 -14.19 -22.37
N ASN A 296 -11.14 -13.10 -21.66
CA ASN A 296 -12.48 -12.50 -21.65
C ASN A 296 -12.87 -11.97 -23.04
N GLN A 297 -11.94 -11.35 -23.76
CA GLN A 297 -12.20 -10.90 -25.13
C GLN A 297 -12.46 -12.08 -26.08
N GLN A 298 -11.75 -13.20 -25.91
CA GLN A 298 -11.97 -14.39 -26.72
C GLN A 298 -13.32 -15.05 -26.44
N GLN A 299 -13.76 -15.07 -25.17
CA GLN A 299 -15.10 -15.53 -24.81
C GLN A 299 -16.18 -14.65 -25.44
N LEU A 300 -16.03 -13.31 -25.40
CA LEU A 300 -16.98 -12.40 -26.06
C LEU A 300 -17.10 -12.69 -27.56
N ILE A 301 -15.97 -12.90 -28.25
CA ILE A 301 -15.99 -13.25 -29.68
C ILE A 301 -16.80 -14.53 -29.90
N GLN A 302 -16.54 -15.59 -29.13
CA GLN A 302 -17.26 -16.86 -29.27
C GLN A 302 -18.76 -16.72 -29.01
N ILE A 303 -19.15 -15.94 -27.99
CA ILE A 303 -20.55 -15.68 -27.66
C ILE A 303 -21.24 -14.99 -28.85
N TRP A 304 -20.66 -13.93 -29.39
CA TRP A 304 -21.24 -13.20 -30.53
C TRP A 304 -21.25 -14.00 -31.83
N GLU A 305 -20.19 -14.77 -32.12
CA GLU A 305 -20.13 -15.67 -33.28
C GLU A 305 -21.20 -16.76 -33.22
N SER A 306 -21.51 -17.27 -32.02
CA SER A 306 -22.57 -18.26 -31.82
C SER A 306 -23.97 -17.71 -32.10
N PHE A 307 -24.18 -16.41 -31.89
CA PHE A 307 -25.45 -15.72 -32.15
C PHE A 307 -25.64 -15.33 -33.62
N LEU A 308 -24.55 -15.12 -34.36
CA LEU A 308 -24.56 -14.61 -35.73
C LEU A 308 -25.49 -15.38 -36.70
N PRO A 309 -25.59 -16.73 -36.68
CA PRO A 309 -26.51 -17.45 -37.57
C PRO A 309 -27.98 -17.12 -37.31
N GLU A 310 -28.34 -16.94 -36.04
CA GLU A 310 -29.72 -16.70 -35.61
C GLU A 310 -30.13 -15.26 -35.95
N ALA A 311 -29.21 -14.29 -35.82
CA ALA A 311 -29.42 -12.94 -36.34
C ALA A 311 -29.66 -12.91 -37.87
N LYS A 312 -28.93 -13.74 -38.63
CA LYS A 312 -29.09 -13.84 -40.08
C LYS A 312 -30.39 -14.51 -40.51
N ALA A 313 -30.99 -15.35 -39.67
CA ALA A 313 -32.23 -16.05 -39.96
C ALA A 313 -33.48 -15.15 -39.94
N ILE A 314 -33.34 -13.91 -39.44
CA ILE A 314 -34.41 -12.89 -39.39
C ILE A 314 -34.41 -12.00 -40.65
N ALA A 315 -33.26 -11.85 -41.31
CA ALA A 315 -33.06 -11.01 -42.50
C ALA A 315 -33.56 -11.70 -43.77
#